data_AF-A0A0W1KNC8-F1
#
_entry.id   AF-A0A0W1KNC8-F1
#
_cell.length_a   1.000
_cell.length_b   1.000
_cell.length_c   1.000
_cell.angle_alpha   90.00
_cell.angle_beta   90.00
_cell.angle_gamma   90.00
#
_symmetry.space_group_name_H-M   'P 1'
#
loop_
_entity.id
_entity.type
_entity.pdbx_description
1 polymer ?
#
loop_
_entity_poly.entity_id
_entity_poly.type
_entity_poly.pdbx_seq_one_letter_code
_entity_poly.pdbx_strand_id
1 'polypeptide(L)'
;MVEAFFIFILIYVAFALLAWINAKSRGALYWSDLCPPVVLPLFWVAVTSSGYGHQSLSHIVEVPIVLILSVLFLNIRVFVVDRYKKNYKVNSYVVLGLGLILVLSLRTFMPYLPQ
;
A
#
# COMPACT_ATOMS: atom_id res chain seq x y z
N MET A 1 -17.46 -5.97 -9.38
CA MET A 1 -16.48 -5.82 -8.26
C MET A 1 -15.12 -6.42 -8.60
N VAL A 2 -15.05 -7.67 -9.07
CA VAL A 2 -13.78 -8.32 -9.45
C VAL A 2 -13.02 -7.56 -10.56
N GLU A 3 -13.72 -7.09 -11.60
CA GLU A 3 -13.09 -6.31 -12.67
C GLU A 3 -12.49 -4.98 -12.20
N ALA A 4 -13.21 -4.25 -11.34
CA ALA A 4 -12.70 -3.01 -10.75
C ALA A 4 -11.43 -3.26 -9.92
N PHE A 5 -11.39 -4.36 -9.17
CA PHE A 5 -10.21 -4.77 -8.41
C PHE A 5 -9.00 -5.04 -9.33
N PHE A 6 -9.20 -5.76 -10.45
CA PHE A 6 -8.15 -5.95 -11.46
C PHE A 6 -7.67 -4.63 -12.07
N ILE A 7 -8.57 -3.70 -12.34
CA ILE A 7 -8.23 -2.35 -12.83
C ILE A 7 -7.35 -1.62 -11.81
N PHE A 8 -7.71 -1.64 -10.52
CA PHE A 8 -6.90 -1.01 -9.47
C PHE A 8 -5.51 -1.66 -9.33
N ILE A 9 -5.41 -2.98 -9.46
CA ILE A 9 -4.12 -3.67 -9.49
C ILE A 9 -3.30 -3.26 -10.72
N LEU A 10 -3.91 -3.16 -11.90
CA LEU A 10 -3.21 -2.74 -13.12
C LEU A 10 -2.71 -1.30 -13.00
N ILE A 11 -3.53 -0.40 -12.46
CA ILE A 11 -3.13 0.98 -12.15
C ILE A 11 -1.96 0.97 -11.16
N TYR A 12 -2.07 0.20 -10.08
CA TYR A 12 -1.00 0.04 -9.09
C TYR A 12 0.30 -0.40 -9.75
N VAL A 13 0.26 -1.45 -10.57
CA VAL A 13 1.44 -1.98 -11.27
C VAL A 13 2.02 -0.94 -12.21
N ALA A 14 1.20 -0.22 -12.98
CA ALA A 14 1.67 0.82 -13.89
C ALA A 14 2.43 1.94 -13.16
N PHE A 15 1.89 2.44 -12.04
CA PHE A 15 2.56 3.47 -11.24
C PHE A 15 3.76 2.93 -10.45
N ALA A 16 3.71 1.68 -10.00
CA ALA A 16 4.83 1.03 -9.33
C ALA A 16 5.99 0.80 -10.30
N LEU A 17 5.72 0.47 -11.57
CA LEU A 17 6.74 0.24 -12.60
C LEU A 17 7.63 1.46 -12.82
N LEU A 18 7.07 2.68 -12.78
CA LEU A 18 7.85 3.92 -12.92
C LEU A 18 8.88 4.07 -11.79
N ALA A 19 8.44 3.88 -10.54
CA ALA A 19 9.32 3.87 -9.38
C ALA A 19 10.32 2.72 -9.47
N TRP A 20 9.88 1.55 -9.93
CA TRP A 20 10.69 0.35 -10.06
C TRP A 20 11.86 0.52 -11.01
N ILE A 21 11.62 1.06 -12.22
CA ILE A 21 12.65 1.28 -13.23
C ILE A 21 13.73 2.23 -12.68
N ASN A 22 13.32 3.30 -12.02
CA ASN A 22 14.25 4.26 -11.43
C ASN A 22 14.98 3.73 -10.18
N ALA A 23 14.33 2.89 -9.37
CA ALA A 23 14.97 2.26 -8.20
C ALA A 23 15.94 1.15 -8.62
N LYS A 24 15.62 0.38 -9.67
CA LYS A 24 16.46 -0.69 -10.22
C LYS A 24 17.79 -0.16 -10.74
N SER A 25 17.78 0.96 -11.49
CA SER A 25 19.01 1.57 -11.99
C SER A 25 19.95 2.07 -10.89
N ARG A 26 19.44 2.24 -9.66
CA ARG A 26 20.18 2.72 -8.48
C ARG A 26 20.49 1.63 -7.45
N GLY A 27 20.11 0.38 -7.70
CA GLY A 27 20.24 -0.71 -6.73
C GLY A 27 19.46 -0.47 -5.43
N ALA A 28 18.37 0.31 -5.49
CA ALA A 28 17.61 0.75 -4.32
C ALA A 28 16.34 -0.09 -4.04
N LEU A 29 16.14 -1.17 -4.79
CA LEU A 29 15.01 -2.08 -4.62
C LEU A 29 15.24 -3.04 -3.45
N TYR A 30 14.24 -3.14 -2.58
CA TYR A 30 14.21 -4.11 -1.49
C TYR A 30 12.97 -4.99 -1.61
N TRP A 31 13.04 -6.20 -1.04
CA TRP A 31 11.92 -7.14 -1.03
C TRP A 31 10.66 -6.51 -0.42
N SER A 32 10.80 -5.67 0.59
CA SER A 32 9.70 -4.92 1.21
C SER A 32 8.98 -3.94 0.28
N ASP A 33 9.52 -3.62 -0.90
CA ASP A 33 8.83 -2.81 -1.93
C ASP A 33 7.94 -3.64 -2.85
N LEU A 34 8.19 -4.94 -2.95
CA LEU A 34 7.37 -5.91 -3.70
C LEU A 34 6.19 -6.43 -2.88
N CYS A 35 6.35 -6.45 -1.56
CA CYS A 35 5.39 -6.96 -0.60
C CYS A 35 4.07 -6.16 -0.47
N PRO A 36 4.01 -4.82 -0.60
CA PRO A 36 2.81 -4.05 -0.26
C PRO A 36 1.50 -4.50 -0.93
N PRO A 37 1.45 -4.84 -2.23
CA PRO A 37 0.19 -5.25 -2.88
C PRO A 37 -0.34 -6.60 -2.40
N VAL A 38 0.46 -7.38 -1.67
CA VAL A 38 0.05 -8.67 -1.08
C VAL A 38 -0.10 -8.56 0.43
N VAL A 39 0.90 -7.99 1.10
CA VAL A 39 0.96 -7.89 2.57
C VAL A 39 -0.11 -6.96 3.10
N LEU A 40 -0.35 -5.80 2.48
CA LEU A 40 -1.33 -4.85 3.01
C LEU A 40 -2.78 -5.38 2.90
N PRO A 41 -3.21 -5.99 1.78
CA PRO A 41 -4.51 -6.66 1.73
C PRO A 41 -4.63 -7.85 2.71
N LEU A 42 -3.59 -8.69 2.84
CA LEU A 42 -3.62 -9.79 3.81
C LEU A 42 -3.70 -9.28 5.26
N PHE A 43 -2.97 -8.22 5.58
CA PHE A 43 -3.04 -7.58 6.88
C PHE A 43 -4.42 -6.98 7.13
N TRP A 44 -5.01 -6.33 6.12
CA TRP A 44 -6.39 -5.83 6.20
C TRP A 44 -7.39 -6.96 6.48
N VAL A 45 -7.25 -8.13 5.83
CA VAL A 45 -8.10 -9.31 6.09
C VAL A 45 -7.90 -9.80 7.53
N ALA A 46 -6.67 -9.88 8.02
CA ALA A 46 -6.36 -10.32 9.39
C ALA A 46 -6.92 -9.35 10.46
N VAL A 47 -6.81 -8.04 10.23
CA VAL A 47 -7.38 -7.02 11.13
C VAL A 47 -8.91 -7.09 11.10
N THR A 48 -9.50 -7.27 9.92
CA THR A 48 -10.96 -7.40 9.77
C THR A 48 -11.50 -8.67 10.44
N SER A 49 -10.80 -9.80 10.32
CA SER A 49 -11.22 -11.07 10.94
C SER A 49 -11.11 -11.05 12.47
N SER A 50 -10.23 -10.21 13.03
CA SER A 50 -10.14 -9.99 14.47
C SER A 50 -11.29 -9.16 15.05
N GLY A 51 -12.17 -8.61 14.20
CA GLY A 51 -13.27 -7.73 14.62
C GLY A 51 -12.86 -6.28 14.88
N TYR A 52 -11.65 -5.88 14.49
CA TYR A 52 -11.20 -4.50 14.60
C TYR A 52 -11.79 -3.63 13.49
N GLY A 53 -12.66 -2.68 13.85
CA GLY A 53 -13.39 -1.81 12.92
C GLY A 53 -14.71 -2.42 12.40
N HIS A 54 -15.37 -1.74 11.46
CA HIS A 54 -16.67 -2.17 10.94
C HIS A 54 -16.57 -3.45 10.08
N GLN A 55 -17.47 -4.42 10.29
CA GLN A 55 -17.47 -5.73 9.60
C GLN A 55 -18.28 -5.76 8.29
N SER A 56 -18.84 -4.62 7.84
CA SER A 56 -19.64 -4.58 6.62
C SER A 56 -18.79 -4.81 5.37
N LEU A 57 -19.30 -5.59 4.41
CA LEU A 57 -18.69 -5.81 3.09
C LEU A 57 -18.50 -4.52 2.30
N SER A 58 -19.25 -3.45 2.61
CA SER A 58 -19.06 -2.12 2.02
C SER A 58 -17.66 -1.56 2.26
N HIS A 59 -16.96 -1.99 3.31
CA HIS A 59 -15.59 -1.58 3.62
C HIS A 59 -14.52 -2.24 2.72
N ILE A 60 -14.90 -3.09 1.75
CA ILE A 60 -13.95 -3.65 0.77
C ILE A 60 -13.27 -2.55 -0.07
N VAL A 61 -13.89 -1.36 -0.17
CA VAL A 61 -13.32 -0.17 -0.82
C VAL A 61 -12.04 0.33 -0.13
N GLU A 62 -11.80 -0.03 1.12
CA GLU A 62 -10.55 0.27 1.83
C GLU A 62 -9.34 -0.35 1.13
N VAL A 63 -9.49 -1.54 0.53
CA VAL A 63 -8.38 -2.25 -0.12
C VAL A 63 -7.82 -1.46 -1.32
N PRO A 64 -8.64 -1.01 -2.29
CA PRO A 64 -8.19 -0.07 -3.33
C PRO A 64 -7.51 1.20 -2.79
N ILE A 65 -8.06 1.82 -1.73
CA ILE A 65 -7.50 3.04 -1.14
C ILE A 65 -6.10 2.77 -0.59
N VAL A 66 -5.93 1.66 0.15
CA VAL A 66 -4.65 1.23 0.69
C VAL A 66 -3.63 1.02 -0.43
N LEU A 67 -4.01 0.38 -1.54
CA LEU A 67 -3.12 0.14 -2.68
C LEU A 67 -2.69 1.44 -3.37
N ILE A 68 -3.62 2.37 -3.61
CA ILE A 68 -3.30 3.67 -4.23
C ILE A 68 -2.33 4.45 -3.35
N LEU A 69 -2.58 4.52 -2.05
CA LEU A 69 -1.71 5.25 -1.13
C LEU A 69 -0.35 4.55 -0.96
N SER A 70 -0.29 3.21 -0.98
CA SER A 70 0.98 2.50 -0.91
C SER A 70 1.85 2.73 -2.14
N VAL A 71 1.25 2.82 -3.35
CA VAL A 71 2.02 3.17 -4.57
C VAL A 71 2.53 4.61 -4.50
N LEU A 72 1.76 5.51 -3.91
CA LEU A 72 2.15 6.89 -3.70
C LEU A 72 3.33 6.99 -2.71
N PHE A 73 3.29 6.24 -1.60
CA PHE A 73 4.43 6.15 -0.69
C PHE A 73 5.69 5.57 -1.33
N LEU A 74 5.55 4.52 -2.16
CA LEU A 74 6.66 3.97 -2.93
C LEU A 74 7.28 5.02 -3.86
N ASN A 75 6.45 5.77 -4.59
CA ASN A 75 6.92 6.82 -5.50
C ASN A 75 7.61 7.97 -4.73
N ILE A 76 7.00 8.47 -3.65
CA ILE A 76 7.61 9.52 -2.79
C ILE A 76 8.95 9.04 -2.26
N ARG A 77 9.03 7.80 -1.79
CA ARG A 77 10.27 7.23 -1.29
C ARG A 77 11.35 7.20 -2.37
N VAL A 78 11.05 6.66 -3.55
CA VAL A 78 12.03 6.51 -4.63
C VAL A 78 12.46 7.84 -5.25
N PHE A 79 11.52 8.78 -5.46
CA PHE A 79 11.81 10.03 -6.15
C PHE A 79 12.29 11.15 -5.23
N VAL A 80 11.84 11.16 -3.97
CA VAL A 80 12.14 12.21 -3.00
C VAL A 80 13.10 11.69 -1.94
N VAL A 81 12.68 10.74 -1.11
CA VAL A 81 13.42 10.33 0.11
C VAL A 81 14.78 9.73 -0.22
N ASP A 82 14.83 8.82 -1.19
CA ASP A 82 16.05 8.14 -1.63
C ASP A 82 17.07 9.10 -2.26
N ARG A 83 16.65 10.31 -2.70
CA ARG A 83 17.58 11.38 -3.14
C ARG A 83 18.24 12.09 -1.97
N TYR A 84 17.52 12.30 -0.87
CA TYR A 84 18.04 13.00 0.32
C TYR A 84 18.79 12.07 1.28
N LYS A 85 18.33 10.82 1.42
CA LYS A 85 18.87 9.82 2.37
C LYS A 85 19.00 8.48 1.66
N LYS A 86 20.23 8.10 1.29
CA LYS A 86 20.55 6.86 0.57
C LYS A 86 20.48 5.58 1.44
N ASN A 87 19.66 5.57 2.49
CA ASN A 87 19.46 4.38 3.32
C ASN A 87 18.21 3.60 2.84
N TYR A 88 18.33 3.03 1.65
CA TYR A 88 17.25 2.38 0.92
C TYR A 88 16.55 1.26 1.73
N LYS A 89 17.32 0.51 2.53
CA LYS A 89 16.78 -0.56 3.40
C LYS A 89 15.80 0.01 4.41
N VAL A 90 16.24 1.00 5.20
CA VAL A 90 15.40 1.62 6.23
C VAL A 90 14.21 2.33 5.59
N ASN A 91 14.43 3.06 4.50
CA ASN A 91 13.35 3.77 3.80
C ASN A 91 12.26 2.81 3.30
N SER A 92 12.63 1.61 2.81
CA SER A 92 11.68 0.59 2.39
C SER A 92 10.84 0.05 3.56
N TYR A 93 11.46 -0.26 4.70
CA TYR A 93 10.72 -0.69 5.90
C TYR A 93 9.82 0.41 6.46
N VAL A 94 10.23 1.67 6.39
CA VAL A 94 9.41 2.82 6.79
C VAL A 94 8.16 2.91 5.90
N VAL A 95 8.29 2.76 4.58
CA VAL A 95 7.13 2.74 3.66
C VAL A 95 6.18 1.59 3.98
N LEU A 96 6.70 0.39 4.24
CA LEU A 96 5.87 -0.76 4.62
C LEU A 96 5.14 -0.50 5.95
N GLY A 97 5.85 0.02 6.95
CA GLY A 97 5.27 0.39 8.24
C GLY A 97 4.18 1.46 8.13
N LEU A 98 4.40 2.49 7.31
CA LEU A 98 3.38 3.48 6.98
C LEU A 98 2.15 2.84 6.32
N GLY A 99 2.34 1.85 5.45
CA GLY A 99 1.26 1.07 4.87
C GLY A 99 0.43 0.33 5.92
N LEU A 100 1.07 -0.31 6.90
CA LEU A 100 0.37 -1.00 8.00
C LEU A 100 -0.40 -0.01 8.89
N ILE A 101 0.20 1.12 9.23
CA ILE A 101 -0.46 2.19 10.01
C ILE A 101 -1.67 2.74 9.24
N LEU A 102 -1.56 2.88 7.92
CA LEU A 102 -2.65 3.31 7.06
C LEU A 102 -3.84 2.35 7.12
N VAL A 103 -3.58 1.03 7.06
CA VAL A 103 -4.63 0.02 7.21
C VAL A 103 -5.35 0.19 8.56
N LEU A 104 -4.61 0.31 9.66
CA LEU A 104 -5.20 0.50 10.99
C LEU A 104 -6.00 1.80 11.08
N SER A 105 -5.47 2.89 10.51
CA SER A 105 -6.13 4.20 10.50
C SER A 105 -7.44 4.16 9.71
N LEU A 106 -7.45 3.54 8.53
CA LEU A 106 -8.67 3.37 7.74
C LEU A 106 -9.71 2.57 8.52
N ARG A 107 -9.31 1.46 9.17
CA ARG A 107 -10.22 0.66 9.99
C ARG A 107 -10.82 1.42 11.18
N THR A 108 -10.08 2.34 11.78
CA THR A 108 -10.53 3.14 12.93
C THR A 108 -11.42 4.30 12.54
N PHE A 109 -11.05 5.03 11.47
CA PHE A 109 -11.66 6.33 11.16
C PHE A 109 -12.68 6.28 10.01
N MET A 110 -12.73 5.21 9.22
CA MET A 110 -13.68 5.15 8.11
C MET A 110 -15.11 5.01 8.65
N PRO A 111 -16.00 5.98 8.36
CA PRO A 111 -17.37 5.94 8.84
C PRO A 111 -18.12 4.78 8.20
N TYR A 112 -19.17 4.33 8.86
CA TYR A 112 -20.04 3.29 8.33
C TYR A 112 -20.62 3.73 6.98
N LEU A 113 -20.31 2.97 5.93
CA LEU A 113 -20.91 3.17 4.62
C LEU A 113 -22.24 2.39 4.55
N PRO A 114 -23.40 3.08 4.46
CA PRO A 114 -24.67 2.39 4.21
C PRO A 114 -24.61 1.65 2.88
N GLN A 115 -25.23 0.46 2.86
CA GLN A 115 -25.28 -0.44 1.71
C GLN A 115 -26.07 0.15 0.54
#